data_AF-A0AAG5DAS0-F1
#
_entry.id   AF-A0AAG5DAS0-F1
#
_cell.length_a   1.000
_cell.length_b   1.000
_cell.length_c   1.000
_cell.angle_alpha   90.00
_cell.angle_beta   90.00
_cell.angle_gamma   90.00
#
_symmetry.space_group_name_H-M   'P 1'
#
loop_
_entity.id
_entity.type
_entity.pdbx_description
1 polymer ?
#
loop_
_entity_poly.entity_id
_entity_poly.type
_entity_poly.pdbx_seq_one_letter_code
_entity_poly.pdbx_strand_id
1 'polypeptide(L)'
;MPWQVTPKTIDMSPYVAILVAAFLGVVAGHPGGHGKCSANLTLTVDECCKIPLLANETVVDSCKKQFPFKHEHGKDGEGQHAKGHRAGACLAGCILNALGGFKDDSLDTAGFKKSLGQVFKTSTTEMSQLLRQSIDECAAQVAVDPAFLRNSGQKSDNAPACNIIPMLFMNCLYGRVFEKCPRSEWNNRKECTALKDKLKGGCPYFALRKHPKREN
;
A
#
# COMPACT_ATOMS: atom_id res chain seq x y z
N MET A 1 11.94 0.52 -58.00
CA MET A 1 11.50 0.99 -56.67
C MET A 1 9.98 0.90 -56.67
N PRO A 2 9.30 0.24 -55.71
CA PRO A 2 9.58 0.19 -54.27
C PRO A 2 9.77 -1.23 -53.70
N TRP A 3 10.48 -1.31 -52.56
CA TRP A 3 10.61 -2.50 -51.71
C TRP A 3 9.44 -2.53 -50.72
N GLN A 4 8.64 -3.60 -50.74
CA GLN A 4 7.63 -3.88 -49.72
C GLN A 4 8.30 -4.67 -48.59
N VAL A 5 8.41 -4.07 -47.41
CA VAL A 5 8.81 -4.77 -46.18
C VAL A 5 7.53 -5.34 -45.57
N THR A 6 7.34 -6.66 -45.68
CA THR A 6 6.28 -7.36 -44.97
C THR A 6 6.61 -7.43 -43.47
N PRO A 7 5.70 -7.09 -42.55
CA PRO A 7 5.94 -7.25 -41.12
C PRO A 7 6.02 -8.74 -40.77
N LYS A 8 7.15 -9.15 -40.18
CA LYS A 8 7.29 -10.46 -39.54
C LYS A 8 6.28 -10.53 -38.41
N THR A 9 5.30 -11.43 -38.54
CA THR A 9 4.52 -11.94 -37.41
C THR A 9 5.49 -12.51 -36.39
N ILE A 10 5.58 -11.87 -35.22
CA ILE A 10 6.32 -12.39 -34.07
C ILE A 10 5.48 -13.56 -33.55
N ASP A 11 5.89 -14.77 -33.89
CA ASP A 11 5.37 -16.01 -33.33
C ASP A 11 5.76 -16.05 -31.84
N MET A 12 4.84 -15.59 -31.00
CA MET A 12 5.05 -15.52 -29.56
C MET A 12 4.75 -16.90 -28.98
N SER A 13 5.82 -17.64 -28.70
CA SER A 13 5.81 -18.97 -28.10
C SER A 13 4.78 -19.07 -26.96
N PRO A 14 3.96 -20.14 -26.91
CA PRO A 14 2.90 -20.30 -25.90
C PRO A 14 3.45 -20.28 -24.46
N TYR A 15 4.74 -20.56 -24.28
CA TYR A 15 5.42 -20.47 -22.99
C TYR A 15 5.61 -19.02 -22.49
N VAL A 16 5.75 -18.04 -23.39
CA VAL A 16 5.89 -16.62 -23.02
C VAL A 16 4.53 -16.06 -22.59
N ALA A 17 3.44 -16.46 -23.26
CA ALA A 17 2.08 -16.08 -22.86
C ALA A 17 1.70 -16.64 -21.47
N ILE A 18 2.13 -17.87 -21.15
CA ILE A 18 1.86 -18.51 -19.85
C ILE A 18 2.67 -17.84 -18.72
N LEU A 19 3.91 -17.40 -18.98
CA LEU A 19 4.72 -16.70 -17.98
C LEU A 19 4.15 -15.31 -17.65
N VAL A 20 3.65 -14.56 -18.63
CA VAL A 20 2.99 -13.27 -18.39
C VAL A 20 1.68 -13.44 -17.61
N ALA A 21 0.92 -14.50 -17.87
CA ALA A 21 -0.29 -14.82 -17.11
C ALA A 21 0.00 -15.24 -15.66
N ALA A 22 1.15 -15.87 -15.40
CA ALA A 22 1.56 -16.28 -14.05
C ALA A 22 2.02 -15.10 -13.17
N PHE A 23 2.57 -14.03 -13.75
CA PHE A 23 2.90 -12.80 -13.01
C PHE A 23 1.70 -11.86 -12.81
N LEU A 24 0.63 -12.02 -13.59
CA LEU A 24 -0.65 -11.32 -13.41
C LEU A 24 -1.64 -12.12 -12.53
N GLY A 25 -1.13 -13.08 -11.75
CA GLY A 25 -1.88 -13.91 -10.82
C GLY A 25 -2.54 -13.08 -9.70
N VAL A 26 -3.74 -12.59 -10.01
CA VAL A 26 -4.88 -12.44 -9.11
C VAL A 26 -4.61 -11.64 -7.83
N VAL A 27 -4.62 -10.31 -7.95
CA VAL A 27 -5.16 -9.48 -6.86
C VAL A 27 -6.66 -9.30 -7.11
N ALA A 28 -7.40 -10.43 -7.10
CA ALA A 28 -8.84 -10.35 -6.99
C ALA A 28 -9.16 -9.76 -5.61
N GLY A 29 -9.70 -8.54 -5.61
CA GLY A 29 -10.27 -7.91 -4.42
C GLY A 29 -11.20 -8.90 -3.73
N HIS A 30 -10.79 -9.35 -2.55
CA HIS A 30 -11.59 -10.29 -1.77
C HIS A 30 -12.74 -9.56 -1.07
N PRO A 31 -13.94 -10.15 -1.03
CA PRO A 31 -15.14 -9.57 -0.38
C PRO A 31 -15.09 -9.62 1.16
N GLY A 32 -13.91 -9.77 1.75
CA GLY A 32 -13.73 -9.80 3.19
C GLY A 32 -13.48 -8.40 3.72
N GLY A 33 -14.52 -7.74 4.23
CA GLY A 33 -14.37 -6.44 4.90
C GLY A 33 -13.24 -6.45 5.93
N HIS A 34 -12.64 -5.27 6.16
CA HIS A 34 -11.48 -5.01 7.02
C HIS A 34 -11.50 -5.73 8.39
N GLY A 35 -12.68 -6.01 8.94
CA GLY A 35 -12.84 -6.75 10.20
C GLY A 35 -12.23 -8.15 10.20
N LYS A 36 -12.22 -8.88 9.06
CA LYS A 36 -11.58 -10.21 8.99
C LYS A 36 -10.05 -10.14 9.05
N CYS A 37 -9.48 -9.04 8.57
CA CYS A 37 -8.04 -8.82 8.60
C CYS A 37 -7.53 -8.54 10.01
N SER A 38 -8.22 -7.70 10.77
CA SER A 38 -7.88 -7.39 12.16
C SER A 38 -8.41 -8.40 13.18
N ALA A 39 -9.27 -9.33 12.77
CA ALA A 39 -9.79 -10.37 13.66
C ALA A 39 -8.69 -11.32 14.16
N ASN A 40 -8.76 -11.67 15.45
CA ASN A 40 -7.91 -12.66 16.10
C ASN A 40 -6.40 -12.34 16.02
N LEU A 41 -6.04 -11.06 15.88
CA LEU A 41 -4.65 -10.65 15.96
C LEU A 41 -4.21 -10.58 17.42
N THR A 42 -3.21 -11.37 17.79
CA THR A 42 -2.51 -11.30 19.07
C THR A 42 -1.31 -10.36 19.03
N LEU A 43 -0.73 -10.15 17.82
CA LEU A 43 0.32 -9.20 17.52
C LEU A 43 -0.05 -8.35 16.31
N THR A 44 0.55 -7.17 16.21
CA THR A 44 0.50 -6.30 15.04
C THR A 44 1.77 -6.42 14.20
N VAL A 45 1.67 -5.97 12.95
CA VAL A 45 2.81 -5.93 12.02
C VAL A 45 3.99 -5.08 12.55
N ASP A 46 3.70 -4.04 13.34
CA ASP A 46 4.73 -3.17 13.92
C ASP A 46 5.53 -3.86 15.04
N GLU A 47 4.95 -4.86 15.71
CA GLU A 47 5.64 -5.68 16.73
C GLU A 47 6.51 -6.78 16.11
N CYS A 48 6.36 -7.01 14.82
CA CYS A 48 6.93 -8.15 14.10
C CYS A 48 8.09 -7.77 13.19
N CYS A 49 8.06 -6.57 12.61
CA CYS A 49 9.16 -6.04 11.81
C CYS A 49 9.43 -4.59 12.21
N LYS A 50 10.70 -4.26 12.51
CA LYS A 50 11.13 -2.88 12.78
C LYS A 50 11.24 -2.07 11.48
N ILE A 51 10.11 -1.75 10.88
CA ILE A 51 10.07 -0.86 9.70
C ILE A 51 10.28 0.58 10.19
N PRO A 52 11.24 1.34 9.63
CA PRO A 52 11.45 2.72 10.03
C PRO A 52 10.23 3.59 9.70
N LEU A 53 10.02 4.63 10.51
CA LEU A 53 9.03 5.65 10.20
C LEU A 53 9.46 6.44 8.96
N LEU A 54 8.67 6.35 7.89
CA LEU A 54 8.96 7.02 6.61
C LEU A 54 8.58 8.50 6.63
N ALA A 55 7.65 8.87 7.52
CA ALA A 55 7.24 10.23 7.80
C ALA A 55 7.59 10.57 9.25
N ASN A 56 8.11 11.77 9.50
CA ASN A 56 8.28 12.23 10.87
C ASN A 56 6.91 12.46 11.54
N GLU A 57 6.87 12.41 12.86
CA GLU A 57 5.62 12.54 13.63
C GLU A 57 4.91 13.86 13.36
N THR A 58 5.66 14.95 13.16
CA THR A 58 5.10 16.28 12.84
C THR A 58 4.27 16.26 11.56
N VAL A 59 4.75 15.63 10.49
CA VAL A 59 4.02 15.48 9.22
C VAL A 59 2.78 14.62 9.44
N VAL A 60 2.93 13.47 10.11
CA VAL A 60 1.83 12.55 10.38
C VAL A 60 0.72 13.25 11.19
N ASP A 61 1.08 13.98 12.24
CA ASP A 61 0.12 14.63 13.12
C ASP A 61 -0.55 15.84 12.47
N SER A 62 0.18 16.61 11.66
CA SER A 62 -0.41 17.67 10.84
C SER A 62 -1.48 17.11 9.90
N CYS A 63 -1.18 16.00 9.21
CA CYS A 63 -2.12 15.38 8.29
C CYS A 63 -3.31 14.72 9.02
N LYS A 64 -3.11 14.10 10.18
CA LYS A 64 -4.21 13.57 11.01
C LYS A 64 -5.16 14.67 11.49
N LYS A 65 -4.64 15.86 11.83
CA LYS A 65 -5.47 17.01 12.23
C LYS A 65 -6.33 17.52 11.07
N GLN A 66 -5.79 17.54 9.86
CA GLN A 66 -6.53 17.93 8.65
C GLN A 66 -7.57 16.89 8.23
N PHE A 67 -7.23 15.60 8.37
CA PHE A 67 -8.04 14.46 7.94
C PHE A 67 -8.28 13.49 9.11
N PRO A 68 -9.05 13.89 10.13
CA PRO A 68 -9.29 13.04 11.28
C PRO A 68 -10.11 11.81 10.88
N PHE A 69 -9.70 10.64 11.36
CA PHE A 69 -10.54 9.44 11.32
C PHE A 69 -11.68 9.59 12.33
N LYS A 70 -12.75 10.29 11.95
CA LYS A 70 -13.97 10.32 12.76
C LYS A 70 -14.68 8.97 12.62
N HIS A 71 -14.63 8.17 13.68
CA HIS A 71 -15.59 7.08 13.87
C HIS A 71 -16.93 7.73 14.25
N GLU A 72 -17.72 8.14 13.27
CA GLU A 72 -19.13 8.41 13.55
C GLU A 72 -19.79 7.07 13.81
N HIS A 73 -20.21 6.82 15.05
CA HIS A 73 -21.05 5.68 15.45
C HIS A 73 -22.44 5.81 14.79
N GLY A 74 -22.51 5.64 13.49
CA GLY A 74 -23.74 5.48 12.73
C GLY A 74 -24.21 4.03 12.79
N LYS A 75 -25.53 3.80 12.71
CA LYS A 75 -26.11 2.44 12.73
C LYS A 75 -25.81 1.63 11.46
N ASP A 76 -25.15 2.24 10.47
CA ASP A 76 -25.03 1.71 9.12
C ASP A 76 -23.56 1.42 8.82
N GLY A 77 -23.15 0.16 8.89
CA GLY A 77 -21.75 -0.27 8.73
C GLY A 77 -21.14 0.09 7.37
N GLU A 78 -21.96 0.10 6.31
CA GLU A 78 -21.51 0.33 4.93
C GLU A 78 -21.07 1.79 4.69
N GLY A 79 -21.81 2.77 5.22
CA GLY A 79 -21.47 4.19 5.12
C GLY A 79 -20.23 4.58 5.94
N GLN A 80 -19.98 3.89 7.06
CA GLN A 80 -18.80 4.10 7.89
C GLN A 80 -17.52 3.58 7.22
N HIS A 81 -17.60 2.45 6.51
CA HIS A 81 -16.48 1.92 5.74
C HIS A 81 -16.09 2.90 4.63
N ALA A 82 -17.04 3.40 3.84
CA ALA A 82 -16.76 4.38 2.78
C ALA A 82 -16.13 5.68 3.33
N LYS A 83 -16.62 6.19 4.47
CA LYS A 83 -16.04 7.37 5.15
C LYS A 83 -14.61 7.11 5.66
N GLY A 84 -14.37 5.96 6.28
CA GLY A 84 -13.04 5.56 6.76
C GLY A 84 -12.02 5.38 5.64
N HIS A 85 -12.44 4.79 4.51
CA HIS A 85 -11.62 4.69 3.30
C HIS A 85 -11.25 6.05 2.72
N ARG A 86 -12.21 6.99 2.65
CA ARG A 86 -11.93 8.36 2.22
C ARG A 86 -10.94 9.07 3.15
N ALA A 87 -11.15 8.98 4.47
CA ALA A 87 -10.22 9.56 5.43
C ALA A 87 -8.80 8.98 5.29
N GLY A 88 -8.70 7.66 5.07
CA GLY A 88 -7.43 6.98 4.80
C GLY A 88 -6.75 7.45 3.51
N ALA A 89 -7.53 7.66 2.44
CA ALA A 89 -7.04 8.22 1.17
C ALA A 89 -6.47 9.63 1.34
N CYS A 90 -7.22 10.51 2.00
CA CYS A 90 -6.79 11.88 2.26
C CYS A 90 -5.54 11.96 3.14
N LEU A 91 -5.49 11.16 4.21
CA LEU A 91 -4.33 11.10 5.09
C LEU A 91 -3.08 10.64 4.34
N ALA A 92 -3.19 9.56 3.57
CA ALA A 92 -2.07 9.06 2.78
C ALA A 92 -1.61 10.08 1.73
N GLY A 93 -2.56 10.75 1.06
CA GLY A 93 -2.25 11.82 0.11
C GLY A 93 -1.53 13.00 0.76
N CYS A 94 -2.01 13.46 1.93
CA CYS A 94 -1.35 14.52 2.69
C CYS A 94 0.09 14.16 3.07
N ILE A 95 0.31 12.96 3.63
CA ILE A 95 1.64 12.52 4.04
C ILE A 95 2.56 12.42 2.82
N LEU A 96 2.08 11.82 1.73
CA LEU A 96 2.91 11.58 0.55
C LEU A 96 3.23 12.89 -0.18
N ASN A 97 2.30 13.83 -0.25
CA ASN A 97 2.55 15.20 -0.72
C ASN A 97 3.63 15.90 0.13
N ALA A 98 3.52 15.83 1.46
CA ALA A 98 4.49 16.47 2.36
C ALA A 98 5.90 15.87 2.24
N LEU A 99 5.99 14.60 1.85
CA LEU A 99 7.25 13.91 1.58
C LEU A 99 7.73 14.05 0.12
N GLY A 100 7.07 14.89 -0.69
CA GLY A 100 7.40 15.09 -2.09
C GLY A 100 7.23 13.83 -2.94
N GLY A 101 6.40 12.88 -2.49
CA GLY A 101 6.14 11.61 -3.16
C GLY A 101 4.86 11.58 -3.99
N PHE A 102 4.08 12.65 -3.96
CA PHE A 102 2.85 12.79 -4.72
C PHE A 102 2.70 14.24 -5.15
N LYS A 103 2.35 14.46 -6.42
CA LYS A 103 2.12 15.78 -7.01
C LYS A 103 1.36 15.61 -8.32
N ASP A 104 0.45 16.54 -8.62
CA ASP A 104 -0.29 16.58 -9.89
C ASP A 104 -1.00 15.23 -10.19
N ASP A 105 -1.62 14.65 -9.15
CA ASP A 105 -2.29 13.34 -9.17
C ASP A 105 -1.40 12.13 -9.54
N SER A 106 -0.08 12.29 -9.52
CA SER A 106 0.90 11.25 -9.83
C SER A 106 1.88 11.02 -8.69
N LEU A 107 2.38 9.78 -8.60
CA LEU A 107 3.50 9.44 -7.73
C LEU A 107 4.79 10.06 -8.24
N ASP A 108 5.59 10.59 -7.32
CA ASP A 108 6.97 11.01 -7.57
C ASP A 108 7.91 10.14 -6.72
N THR A 109 8.33 9.00 -7.27
CA THR A 109 9.20 8.06 -6.56
C THR A 109 10.59 8.66 -6.29
N ALA A 110 11.06 9.56 -7.15
CA ALA A 110 12.35 10.23 -6.99
C ALA A 110 12.31 11.23 -5.84
N GLY A 111 11.28 12.08 -5.80
CA GLY A 111 11.01 13.01 -4.71
C GLY A 111 10.81 12.28 -3.37
N PHE A 112 10.04 11.19 -3.38
CA PHE A 112 9.85 10.36 -2.18
C PHE A 112 11.15 9.73 -1.68
N LYS A 113 11.94 9.10 -2.55
CA LYS A 113 13.26 8.55 -2.16
C LYS A 113 14.20 9.65 -1.66
N LYS A 114 14.13 10.85 -2.22
CA LYS A 114 14.94 11.98 -1.76
C LYS A 114 14.58 12.39 -0.33
N SER A 115 13.30 12.47 0.01
CA SER A 115 12.87 12.84 1.38
C SER A 115 13.22 11.76 2.42
N LEU A 116 13.32 10.49 2.01
CA LEU A 116 13.77 9.38 2.86
C LEU A 116 15.30 9.30 3.05
N GLY A 117 16.07 10.30 2.60
CA GLY A 117 17.53 10.28 2.65
C GLY A 117 18.11 9.96 4.05
N GLN A 118 17.51 10.51 5.11
CA GLN A 118 17.94 10.19 6.48
C GLN A 118 17.54 8.77 6.91
N VAL A 119 16.34 8.32 6.54
CA VAL A 119 15.86 6.96 6.82
C VAL A 119 16.81 5.92 6.22
N PHE A 120 17.27 6.13 4.99
CA PHE A 120 18.24 5.25 4.34
C PHE A 120 19.63 5.28 4.97
N LYS A 121 20.01 6.36 5.64
CA LYS A 121 21.32 6.45 6.33
C LYS A 121 21.28 5.75 7.69
N THR A 122 20.14 5.76 8.37
CA THR A 122 20.00 5.21 9.72
C THR A 122 19.52 3.76 9.74
N SER A 123 18.96 3.27 8.64
CA SER A 123 18.53 1.86 8.52
C SER A 123 19.70 0.96 8.16
N THR A 124 19.54 -0.36 8.37
CA THR A 124 20.49 -1.35 7.83
C THR A 124 20.57 -1.27 6.30
N THR A 125 21.66 -1.77 5.72
CA THR A 125 21.85 -1.82 4.27
C THR A 125 20.72 -2.60 3.60
N GLU A 126 20.35 -3.75 4.17
CA GLU A 126 19.29 -4.63 3.67
C GLU A 126 17.93 -3.93 3.71
N MET A 127 17.58 -3.26 4.82
CA MET A 127 16.32 -2.51 4.93
C MET A 127 16.28 -1.34 3.95
N SER A 128 17.37 -0.62 3.80
CA SER A 128 17.47 0.51 2.87
C SER A 128 17.31 0.08 1.41
N GLN A 129 17.93 -1.02 1.01
CA GLN A 129 17.78 -1.60 -0.31
C GLN A 129 16.34 -2.07 -0.55
N LEU A 130 15.77 -2.78 0.43
CA LEU A 130 14.40 -3.26 0.37
C LEU A 130 13.38 -2.13 0.23
N LEU A 131 13.54 -1.03 1.00
CA LEU A 131 12.69 0.15 0.88
C LEU A 131 12.77 0.77 -0.52
N ARG A 132 13.98 0.95 -1.06
CA ARG A 132 14.16 1.54 -2.40
C ARG A 132 13.52 0.70 -3.50
N GLN A 133 13.71 -0.63 -3.44
CA GLN A 133 13.11 -1.57 -4.38
C GLN A 133 11.59 -1.58 -4.25
N SER A 134 11.08 -1.65 -3.02
CA SER A 134 9.63 -1.69 -2.76
C SER A 134 8.93 -0.40 -3.22
N ILE A 135 9.59 0.76 -3.13
CA ILE A 135 9.06 2.02 -3.68
C ILE A 135 8.83 1.90 -5.19
N ASP A 136 9.80 1.37 -5.94
CA ASP A 136 9.68 1.23 -7.40
C ASP A 136 8.64 0.18 -7.78
N GLU A 137 8.71 -1.00 -7.16
CA GLU A 137 7.76 -2.10 -7.39
C GLU A 137 6.31 -1.64 -7.15
N CYS A 138 6.05 -0.96 -6.03
CA CYS A 138 4.70 -0.53 -5.66
C CYS A 138 4.19 0.64 -6.50
N ALA A 139 5.06 1.55 -6.92
CA ALA A 139 4.67 2.63 -7.83
C ALA A 139 4.27 2.07 -9.21
N ALA A 140 5.04 1.11 -9.73
CA ALA A 140 4.70 0.43 -10.97
C ALA A 140 3.39 -0.35 -10.83
N GLN A 141 3.17 -1.03 -9.70
CA GLN A 141 1.96 -1.82 -9.47
C GLN A 141 0.69 -0.96 -9.46
N VAL A 142 0.69 0.20 -8.80
CA VAL A 142 -0.51 1.06 -8.73
C VAL A 142 -0.75 1.86 -10.01
N ALA A 143 0.25 2.01 -10.88
CA ALA A 143 0.12 2.67 -12.18
C ALA A 143 -0.60 1.80 -13.23
N VAL A 144 -0.62 0.47 -13.05
CA VAL A 144 -1.03 -0.48 -14.10
C VAL A 144 -2.50 -0.92 -14.00
N ASP A 145 -3.25 -0.59 -12.95
CA ASP A 145 -4.56 -1.22 -12.73
C ASP A 145 -5.77 -0.26 -12.54
N PRO A 146 -6.57 -0.04 -13.60
CA PRO A 146 -7.89 0.61 -13.51
C PRO A 146 -8.90 -0.15 -12.64
N ALA A 147 -8.77 -1.48 -12.45
CA ALA A 147 -9.63 -2.28 -11.59
C ALA A 147 -9.34 -2.07 -10.09
N PHE A 148 -8.10 -1.71 -9.72
CA PHE A 148 -7.75 -1.25 -8.37
C PHE A 148 -8.45 0.06 -8.01
N LEU A 149 -8.62 0.96 -8.99
CA LEU A 149 -9.32 2.24 -8.83
C LEU A 149 -10.85 2.06 -8.79
N ARG A 150 -11.41 1.13 -9.58
CA ARG A 150 -12.86 0.89 -9.72
C ARG A 150 -13.54 0.29 -8.48
N ASN A 151 -12.80 -0.43 -7.63
CA ASN A 151 -13.34 -1.02 -6.40
C ASN A 151 -13.34 -0.07 -5.19
N SER A 152 -12.93 1.20 -5.36
CA SER A 152 -12.86 2.20 -4.28
C SER A 152 -14.20 2.84 -3.89
N GLY A 153 -15.30 2.50 -4.57
CA GLY A 153 -16.67 2.86 -4.15
C GLY A 153 -16.94 4.37 -4.00
N GLN A 154 -16.31 5.22 -4.80
CA GLN A 154 -16.46 6.67 -4.68
C GLN A 154 -17.56 7.24 -5.58
N LYS A 155 -18.76 7.41 -5.01
CA LYS A 155 -19.61 8.57 -5.28
C LYS A 155 -19.90 9.25 -3.95
N SER A 156 -19.42 10.46 -3.73
CA SER A 156 -20.05 11.39 -2.79
C SER A 156 -19.82 12.79 -3.30
N ASP A 157 -20.92 13.46 -3.52
CA ASP A 157 -20.94 14.85 -3.95
C ASP A 157 -20.44 15.73 -2.79
N ASN A 158 -19.52 16.65 -3.10
CA ASN A 158 -19.18 17.86 -2.33
C ASN A 158 -17.99 17.88 -1.35
N ALA A 159 -16.99 17.01 -1.49
CA ALA A 159 -15.62 17.30 -1.03
C ALA A 159 -14.63 16.85 -2.12
N PRO A 160 -13.47 17.52 -2.34
CA PRO A 160 -12.50 17.05 -3.33
C PRO A 160 -12.17 15.59 -3.02
N ALA A 161 -12.51 14.70 -3.94
CA ALA A 161 -12.33 13.27 -3.76
C ALA A 161 -10.81 13.03 -3.65
N CYS A 162 -10.33 12.79 -2.43
CA CYS A 162 -8.92 12.52 -2.22
C CYS A 162 -8.50 11.33 -3.08
N ASN A 163 -7.39 11.52 -3.81
CA ASN A 163 -6.86 10.50 -4.69
C ASN A 163 -6.51 9.24 -3.88
N ILE A 164 -6.94 8.08 -4.36
CA ILE A 164 -6.75 6.79 -3.67
C ILE A 164 -5.33 6.22 -3.88
N ILE A 165 -4.63 6.67 -4.92
CA ILE A 165 -3.30 6.17 -5.31
C ILE A 165 -2.29 6.21 -4.14
N PRO A 166 -2.14 7.32 -3.39
CA PRO A 166 -1.24 7.36 -2.23
C PRO A 166 -1.52 6.28 -1.19
N MET A 167 -2.79 5.98 -0.92
CA MET A 167 -3.17 4.96 0.06
C MET A 167 -2.82 3.55 -0.42
N LEU A 168 -3.07 3.27 -1.71
CA LEU A 168 -2.72 1.98 -2.32
C LEU A 168 -1.20 1.79 -2.35
N PHE A 169 -0.47 2.82 -2.79
CA PHE A 169 0.99 2.84 -2.82
C PHE A 169 1.58 2.54 -1.44
N MET A 170 1.13 3.25 -0.40
CA MET A 170 1.65 3.07 0.96
C MET A 170 1.30 1.70 1.53
N ASN A 171 0.10 1.16 1.27
CA ASN A 171 -0.24 -0.22 1.69
C ASN A 171 0.67 -1.25 1.02
N CYS A 172 0.92 -1.10 -0.28
CA CYS A 172 1.83 -1.97 -1.01
C CYS A 172 3.25 -1.87 -0.42
N LEU A 173 3.77 -0.65 -0.24
CA LEU A 173 5.13 -0.41 0.23
C LEU A 173 5.38 -1.07 1.58
N TYR A 174 4.53 -0.78 2.58
CA TYR A 174 4.69 -1.38 3.90
C TYR A 174 4.44 -2.89 3.89
N GLY A 175 3.49 -3.38 3.07
CA GLY A 175 3.24 -4.81 2.89
C GLY A 175 4.48 -5.54 2.36
N ARG A 176 5.09 -5.03 1.29
CA ARG A 176 6.32 -5.60 0.68
C ARG A 176 7.49 -5.60 1.65
N VAL A 177 7.71 -4.49 2.34
CA VAL A 177 8.79 -4.39 3.33
C VAL A 177 8.58 -5.39 4.47
N PHE A 178 7.34 -5.58 4.93
CA PHE A 178 7.02 -6.55 5.97
C PHE A 178 7.22 -8.00 5.49
N GLU A 179 6.74 -8.34 4.30
CA GLU A 179 6.90 -9.68 3.71
C GLU A 179 8.38 -10.08 3.61
N LYS A 180 9.21 -9.16 3.14
CA LYS A 180 10.65 -9.33 2.92
C LYS A 180 11.51 -8.80 4.07
N CYS A 181 10.92 -8.57 5.25
CA CYS A 181 11.60 -7.95 6.39
C CYS A 181 12.95 -8.66 6.70
N PRO A 182 14.07 -7.93 6.80
CA PRO A 182 15.37 -8.50 7.10
C PRO A 182 15.37 -9.25 8.42
N ARG A 183 16.14 -10.35 8.50
CA ARG A 183 16.20 -11.20 9.70
C ARG A 183 16.66 -10.43 10.95
N SER A 184 17.53 -9.44 10.79
CA SER A 184 17.99 -8.58 11.91
C SER A 184 16.89 -7.70 12.49
N GLU A 185 15.86 -7.38 11.70
CA GLU A 185 14.73 -6.53 12.07
C GLU A 185 13.46 -7.31 12.39
N TRP A 186 13.50 -8.64 12.23
CA TRP A 186 12.36 -9.54 12.37
C TRP A 186 12.25 -10.13 13.77
N ASN A 187 11.04 -10.09 14.34
CA ASN A 187 10.71 -10.79 15.58
C ASN A 187 10.33 -12.25 15.28
N ASN A 188 11.07 -13.21 15.85
CA ASN A 188 10.94 -14.63 15.58
C ASN A 188 9.74 -15.33 16.26
N ARG A 189 8.78 -14.57 16.79
CA ARG A 189 7.51 -15.11 17.30
C ARG A 189 6.68 -15.75 16.17
N LYS A 190 6.04 -16.89 16.45
CA LYS A 190 5.27 -17.66 15.45
C LYS A 190 4.11 -16.84 14.88
N GLU A 191 3.50 -16.02 15.72
CA GLU A 191 2.41 -15.11 15.43
C GLU A 191 2.77 -14.09 14.34
N CYS A 192 4.05 -13.71 14.25
CA CYS A 192 4.53 -12.82 13.19
C CYS A 192 4.50 -13.46 11.80
N THR A 193 4.70 -14.78 11.73
CA THR A 193 4.60 -15.51 10.45
C THR A 193 3.15 -15.54 9.95
N ALA A 194 2.19 -15.74 10.85
CA ALA A 194 0.76 -15.72 10.52
C ALA A 194 0.28 -14.37 9.94
N LEU A 195 0.91 -13.26 10.32
CA LEU A 195 0.64 -11.95 9.73
C LEU A 195 1.08 -11.86 8.26
N LYS A 196 2.17 -12.54 7.87
CA LYS A 196 2.57 -12.62 6.45
C LYS A 196 1.53 -13.38 5.64
N ASP A 197 0.93 -14.43 6.20
CA ASP A 197 -0.11 -15.19 5.52
C ASP A 197 -1.39 -14.38 5.34
N LYS A 198 -1.74 -13.52 6.31
CA LYS A 198 -2.83 -12.56 6.14
C LYS A 198 -2.58 -11.55 5.02
N LEU A 199 -1.36 -11.01 4.91
CA LEU A 199 -0.99 -10.12 3.80
C LEU A 199 -1.11 -10.82 2.44
N LYS A 200 -0.56 -12.04 2.33
CA LYS A 200 -0.68 -12.88 1.11
C LYS A 200 -2.14 -13.22 0.78
N GLY A 201 -2.99 -13.37 1.81
CA GLY A 201 -4.43 -13.55 1.68
C GLY A 201 -5.20 -12.28 1.28
N GLY A 202 -4.50 -11.17 0.98
CA GLY A 202 -5.11 -9.93 0.49
C GLY A 202 -5.44 -8.90 1.56
N CYS A 203 -5.02 -9.10 2.82
CA CYS A 203 -5.23 -8.09 3.85
C CYS A 203 -4.31 -6.87 3.65
N PRO A 204 -4.84 -5.64 3.69
CA PRO A 204 -4.01 -4.44 3.66
C PRO A 204 -3.11 -4.35 4.90
N TYR A 205 -1.85 -3.94 4.73
CA TYR A 205 -0.90 -3.77 5.84
C TYR A 205 -1.47 -2.94 6.99
N PHE A 206 -2.09 -1.79 6.68
CA PHE A 206 -2.62 -0.90 7.71
C PHE A 206 -3.82 -1.49 8.47
N ALA A 207 -4.52 -2.49 7.92
CA ALA A 207 -5.56 -3.22 8.65
C ALA A 207 -4.97 -4.14 9.74
N LEU A 208 -3.71 -4.57 9.58
CA LEU A 208 -2.99 -5.44 10.52
C LEU A 208 -2.22 -4.65 11.60
N ARG A 209 -2.24 -3.32 11.54
CA ARG A 209 -1.69 -2.44 12.59
C ARG A 209 -2.66 -2.21 13.75
N LYS A 210 -3.96 -2.46 13.54
CA LYS A 210 -4.96 -2.30 14.61
C LYS A 210 -4.99 -3.54 15.49
N HIS A 211 -4.75 -3.35 16.79
CA HIS A 211 -5.14 -4.36 17.78
C HIS A 211 -6.68 -4.40 17.88
N PRO A 212 -7.31 -5.58 17.86
CA PRO A 212 -8.75 -5.70 18.05
C PRO A 212 -9.23 -5.38 19.48
N LYS A 213 -8.34 -5.02 20.43
CA LYS A 213 -8.66 -4.73 21.84
C LYS A 213 -7.92 -3.53 22.44
N ARG A 214 -8.00 -2.36 21.83
CA ARG A 214 -7.73 -1.08 22.53
C ARG A 214 -8.73 -0.01 22.08
N GLU A 215 -10.01 -0.28 22.31
CA GLU A 215 -10.98 0.78 22.61
C GLU A 215 -11.14 0.75 24.13
N ASN A 216 -10.40 1.63 24.82
CA ASN A 216 -10.76 2.12 26.14
C ASN A 216 -11.07 3.60 25.97
#